data_AF-A0A7S1BUM9-F1
#
_entry.id   AF-A0A7S1BUM9-F1
#
_cell.length_a   1.000
_cell.length_b   1.000
_cell.length_c   1.000
_cell.angle_alpha   90.00
_cell.angle_beta   90.00
_cell.angle_gamma   90.00
#
_symmetry.space_group_name_H-M   'P 1'
#
loop_
_entity.id
_entity.type
_entity.pdbx_description
1 polymer ?
#
loop_
_entity_poly.entity_id
_entity_poly.type
_entity_poly.pdbx_seq_one_letter_code
_entity_poly.pdbx_strand_id
1 'polypeptide(L)'
;MIPNPDYNGPWRQKQIDNPEYKGEWEHPIIPNPGYIKDDELYNRCVDCTHIGFEIWQVTAGTLFDDIILTDSIEEAQAFAEETFYKKKDPEAAMKNKMDKEENDKKAADKAEDENDGMTLDDIEDADGEEL
;
A
#
# COMPACT_ATOMS: atom_id res chain seq x y z
N MET A 1 23.38 28.59 47.04
CA MET A 1 22.42 27.61 47.60
C MET A 1 23.16 26.29 47.81
N ILE A 2 22.92 25.61 48.93
CA ILE A 2 23.50 24.29 49.20
C ILE A 2 22.44 23.26 48.82
N PRO A 3 22.70 22.37 47.84
CA PRO A 3 21.76 21.32 47.47
C PRO A 3 21.59 20.36 48.65
N ASN A 4 20.35 19.99 48.97
CA ASN A 4 20.04 19.03 50.02
C ASN A 4 20.53 17.64 49.61
N PRO A 5 21.53 17.04 50.29
CA PRO A 5 22.02 15.71 49.96
C PRO A 5 20.98 14.60 50.14
N ASP A 6 19.94 14.82 50.95
CA ASP A 6 18.86 13.85 51.21
C ASP A 6 17.69 13.94 50.19
N TYR A 7 17.77 14.86 49.21
CA TYR A 7 16.72 15.01 48.22
C TYR A 7 16.78 13.90 47.17
N ASN A 8 15.90 12.90 47.32
CA ASN A 8 15.80 11.75 46.42
C ASN A 8 14.86 11.97 45.23
N GLY A 9 14.65 13.23 44.84
CA GLY A 9 13.66 13.58 43.82
C GLY A 9 12.21 13.54 44.31
N PRO A 10 11.24 13.83 43.43
CA PRO A 10 9.83 13.68 43.75
C PRO A 10 9.52 12.21 44.06
N TRP A 11 8.79 11.97 45.15
CA TRP A 11 8.40 10.63 45.57
C TRP A 11 7.67 9.88 44.44
N ARG A 12 8.04 8.62 44.21
CA ARG A 12 7.36 7.70 43.29
C ARG A 12 6.91 6.47 44.07
N GLN A 13 5.63 6.12 43.93
CA GLN A 13 5.09 4.89 44.50
C GLN A 13 5.75 3.65 43.90
N LYS A 14 5.97 2.61 44.71
CA LYS A 14 6.40 1.30 44.21
C LYS A 14 5.25 0.69 43.41
N GLN A 15 5.51 0.25 42.18
CA GLN A 15 4.57 -0.57 41.45
C GLN A 15 4.57 -1.97 42.09
N ILE A 16 3.38 -2.43 42.48
CA ILE A 16 3.15 -3.75 43.04
C ILE A 16 2.22 -4.45 42.06
N ASP A 17 2.57 -5.68 41.66
CA ASP A 17 1.69 -6.47 40.81
C ASP A 17 0.37 -6.68 41.52
N ASN A 18 -0.73 -6.42 40.81
CA ASN A 18 -2.06 -6.58 41.37
C ASN A 18 -2.39 -8.09 41.48
N PRO A 19 -2.48 -8.67 42.69
CA PRO A 19 -2.82 -10.08 42.84
C PRO A 19 -4.25 -10.41 42.35
N GLU A 20 -5.12 -9.41 42.22
CA GLU A 20 -6.48 -9.54 41.68
C GLU A 20 -6.55 -9.35 40.16
N TYR A 21 -5.43 -9.15 39.48
CA TYR A 21 -5.40 -9.04 38.01
C TYR A 21 -5.70 -10.40 37.38
N LYS A 22 -6.79 -10.48 36.62
CA LYS A 22 -7.27 -11.73 35.99
C LYS A 22 -6.78 -11.89 34.55
N GLY A 23 -5.79 -11.12 34.14
CA GLY A 23 -5.39 -11.01 32.74
C GLY A 23 -6.23 -9.98 31.98
N GLU A 24 -5.90 -9.83 30.70
CA GLU A 24 -6.72 -9.03 29.79
C GLU A 24 -8.09 -9.70 29.62
N TRP A 25 -9.14 -8.89 29.57
CA TRP A 25 -10.48 -9.42 29.37
C TRP A 25 -10.62 -9.97 27.96
N GLU A 26 -11.08 -11.20 27.83
CA GLU A 26 -11.42 -11.83 26.56
C GLU A 26 -12.94 -12.02 26.46
N HIS A 27 -13.51 -11.71 25.29
CA HIS A 27 -14.93 -11.93 25.06
C HIS A 27 -15.22 -13.44 24.91
N PRO A 28 -16.34 -13.95 25.44
CA PRO A 28 -16.70 -15.34 25.26
C PRO A 28 -17.05 -15.63 23.80
N ILE A 29 -16.67 -16.82 23.33
CA ILE A 29 -17.13 -17.36 22.05
C ILE A 29 -18.52 -17.96 22.28
N ILE A 30 -19.55 -17.28 21.77
CA ILE A 30 -20.96 -17.70 21.90
C ILE A 30 -21.39 -18.34 20.58
N PRO A 31 -21.95 -19.58 20.58
CA PRO A 31 -22.50 -20.19 19.37
C PRO A 31 -23.60 -19.32 18.76
N ASN A 32 -23.51 -19.05 17.46
CA ASN A 32 -24.52 -18.28 16.74
C ASN A 32 -25.78 -19.14 16.52
N PRO A 33 -26.94 -18.84 17.17
CA PRO A 33 -28.16 -19.63 17.00
C PRO A 33 -28.76 -19.50 15.59
N GLY A 34 -28.37 -18.48 14.82
CA GLY A 34 -28.79 -18.29 13.43
C GLY A 34 -27.86 -18.93 12.39
N TYR A 35 -26.82 -19.65 12.81
CA TYR A 35 -25.96 -20.35 11.87
C TYR A 35 -26.70 -21.53 11.24
N ILE A 36 -26.71 -21.56 9.91
CA ILE A 36 -27.25 -22.67 9.12
C ILE A 36 -26.12 -23.15 8.22
N LYS A 37 -25.83 -24.44 8.27
CA LYS A 37 -24.90 -25.08 7.32
C LYS A 37 -25.62 -25.28 6.00
N ASP A 38 -25.06 -24.74 4.92
CA ASP A 38 -25.57 -24.87 3.55
C ASP A 38 -24.45 -25.43 2.66
N ASP A 39 -24.60 -26.67 2.21
CA ASP A 39 -23.63 -27.36 1.36
C ASP A 39 -23.74 -26.91 -0.13
N GLU A 40 -24.82 -26.22 -0.50
CA GLU A 40 -25.08 -25.68 -1.85
C GLU A 40 -24.79 -24.18 -1.94
N LEU A 41 -24.15 -23.60 -0.93
CA LEU A 41 -23.85 -22.17 -0.85
C LEU A 41 -23.08 -21.64 -2.07
N TYR A 42 -22.30 -22.48 -2.74
CA TYR A 42 -21.57 -22.14 -3.97
C TYR A 42 -22.49 -21.94 -5.19
N ASN A 43 -23.66 -22.57 -5.21
CA ASN A 43 -24.61 -22.56 -6.32
C ASN A 43 -25.52 -21.32 -6.30
N ARG A 44 -24.92 -20.12 -6.36
CA ARG A 44 -25.66 -18.85 -6.41
C ARG A 44 -25.98 -18.39 -7.82
N CYS A 45 -25.28 -18.93 -8.79
CA CYS A 45 -25.42 -18.57 -10.19
C CYS A 45 -26.29 -19.59 -10.92
N VAL A 46 -27.59 -19.57 -10.62
CA VAL A 46 -28.60 -20.34 -11.35
C VAL A 46 -29.17 -19.42 -12.43
N ASP A 47 -28.95 -19.77 -13.70
CA ASP A 47 -29.41 -19.01 -14.87
C ASP A 47 -28.90 -17.55 -14.92
N CYS A 48 -27.65 -17.31 -14.51
CA CYS A 48 -27.02 -16.00 -14.68
C CYS A 48 -26.96 -15.61 -16.16
N THR A 49 -27.52 -14.45 -16.49
CA THR A 49 -27.59 -13.92 -17.85
C THR A 49 -26.75 -12.66 -18.06
N HIS A 50 -26.27 -12.05 -16.97
CA HIS A 50 -25.60 -10.77 -17.00
C HIS A 50 -24.34 -10.81 -16.14
N ILE A 51 -23.31 -10.08 -16.58
CA ILE A 51 -22.11 -9.78 -15.81
C ILE A 51 -22.08 -8.27 -15.61
N GLY A 52 -21.87 -7.82 -14.38
CA GLY A 52 -21.85 -6.41 -14.01
C GLY A 52 -20.63 -6.06 -13.18
N PHE A 53 -20.05 -4.90 -13.44
CA PHE A 53 -19.02 -4.28 -12.62
C PHE A 53 -19.65 -3.08 -11.90
N GLU A 54 -19.72 -3.16 -10.58
CA GLU A 54 -20.14 -2.03 -9.73
C GLU A 54 -18.99 -1.76 -8.77
N ILE A 55 -18.29 -0.64 -8.99
CA ILE A 55 -17.10 -0.26 -8.24
C ILE A 55 -17.10 1.23 -7.95
N TRP A 56 -16.64 1.60 -6.76
CA TRP A 56 -16.31 2.98 -6.40
C TRP A 56 -14.83 3.25 -6.67
N GLN A 57 -14.51 4.40 -7.28
CA GLN A 57 -13.13 4.83 -7.54
C GLN A 57 -12.91 6.28 -7.10
N VAL A 58 -11.82 6.53 -6.38
CA VAL A 58 -11.36 7.89 -6.08
C VAL A 58 -10.47 8.42 -7.22
N THR A 59 -9.55 7.59 -7.70
CA THR A 59 -8.68 7.90 -8.85
C THR A 59 -8.97 6.91 -9.97
N ALA A 60 -9.23 7.43 -11.18
CA ALA A 60 -9.44 6.62 -12.38
C ALA A 60 -8.10 6.02 -12.88
N GLY A 61 -8.18 4.92 -13.63
CA GLY A 61 -7.02 4.27 -14.24
C GLY A 61 -7.02 2.74 -14.18
N THR A 62 -7.99 2.13 -13.50
CA THR A 62 -8.16 0.67 -13.54
C THR A 62 -8.63 0.24 -14.92
N LEU A 63 -7.97 -0.78 -15.47
CA LEU A 63 -8.35 -1.44 -16.71
C LEU A 63 -8.79 -2.87 -16.39
N PHE A 64 -9.86 -3.32 -17.03
CA PHE A 64 -10.30 -4.70 -17.02
C PHE A 64 -10.05 -5.29 -18.40
N ASP A 65 -9.28 -6.37 -18.46
CA ASP A 65 -8.99 -7.13 -19.68
C ASP A 65 -9.20 -8.62 -19.40
N ASP A 66 -9.30 -9.41 -20.47
CA ASP A 66 -9.33 -10.88 -20.44
C ASP A 66 -10.44 -11.48 -19.53
N ILE A 67 -11.69 -11.06 -19.73
CA ILE A 67 -12.85 -11.58 -18.98
C ILE A 67 -13.33 -12.90 -19.59
N ILE A 68 -13.30 -13.99 -18.81
CA ILE A 68 -13.82 -15.31 -19.17
C ILE A 68 -14.82 -15.84 -18.13
N LEU A 69 -15.87 -16.50 -18.59
CA LEU A 69 -16.83 -17.27 -17.77
C LEU A 69 -16.97 -18.66 -18.38
N THR A 70 -16.54 -19.69 -17.66
CA THR A 70 -16.57 -21.11 -18.08
C THR A 70 -16.78 -22.03 -16.89
N ASP A 71 -17.26 -23.24 -17.14
CA ASP A 71 -17.39 -24.35 -16.19
C ASP A 71 -16.24 -25.38 -16.30
N SER A 72 -15.30 -25.19 -17.23
CA SER A 72 -14.12 -26.03 -17.41
C SER A 72 -12.85 -25.37 -16.87
N ILE A 73 -12.13 -26.10 -16.03
CA ILE A 73 -10.83 -25.66 -15.51
C ILE A 73 -9.79 -25.65 -16.63
N GLU A 74 -9.85 -26.62 -17.53
CA GLU A 74 -8.94 -26.76 -18.66
C GLU A 74 -9.08 -25.60 -19.64
N GLU A 75 -10.31 -25.17 -19.95
CA GLU A 75 -10.56 -24.01 -20.79
C GLU A 75 -10.05 -22.71 -20.13
N ALA A 76 -10.33 -22.53 -18.84
CA ALA A 76 -9.85 -21.36 -18.10
C ALA A 76 -8.31 -21.28 -18.06
N GLN A 77 -7.65 -22.43 -17.91
CA GLN A 77 -6.19 -22.51 -17.93
C GLN A 77 -5.61 -22.20 -19.31
N ALA A 78 -6.16 -22.79 -20.38
CA ALA A 78 -5.72 -22.51 -21.74
C ALA A 78 -5.91 -21.02 -22.08
N PHE A 79 -7.05 -20.42 -21.73
CA PHE A 79 -7.29 -19.00 -21.93
C PHE A 79 -6.28 -18.13 -21.17
N ALA A 80 -5.95 -18.47 -19.92
CA ALA A 80 -4.96 -17.74 -19.14
C ALA A 80 -3.54 -17.88 -19.72
N GLU A 81 -3.16 -19.06 -20.22
CA GLU A 81 -1.90 -19.30 -20.93
C GLU A 81 -1.79 -18.48 -22.22
N GLU A 82 -2.91 -18.30 -22.92
CA GLU A 82 -2.95 -17.54 -24.16
C GLU A 82 -3.02 -16.03 -23.95
N THR A 83 -3.50 -15.58 -22.80
CA THR A 83 -3.72 -14.16 -22.50
C THR A 83 -2.77 -13.67 -21.40
N PHE A 84 -3.19 -13.75 -20.13
CA PHE A 84 -2.48 -13.19 -18.98
C PHE A 84 -1.02 -13.62 -18.91
N TYR A 85 -0.72 -14.91 -19.05
CA TYR A 85 0.65 -15.39 -18.89
C TYR A 85 1.59 -14.96 -20.01
N LYS A 86 1.09 -14.71 -21.23
CA LYS A 86 1.89 -14.13 -22.32
C LYS A 86 2.13 -12.64 -22.13
N LYS A 87 1.17 -11.91 -21.55
CA LYS A 87 1.20 -10.45 -21.40
C LYS A 87 1.94 -9.98 -20.14
N LYS A 88 1.81 -10.69 -19.01
CA LYS A 88 2.26 -10.20 -17.68
C LYS A 88 3.73 -9.76 -17.63
N ASP A 89 4.63 -10.52 -18.24
CA ASP A 89 6.08 -10.28 -18.18
C ASP A 89 6.52 -9.16 -19.12
N PRO A 90 6.12 -9.14 -20.41
CA PRO A 90 6.42 -8.01 -21.28
C PRO A 90 5.76 -6.71 -20.82
N GLU A 91 4.54 -6.74 -20.28
CA GLU A 91 3.89 -5.55 -19.71
C GLU A 91 4.64 -5.02 -18.49
N ALA A 92 5.04 -5.89 -17.56
CA ALA A 92 5.87 -5.49 -16.42
C ALA A 92 7.22 -4.90 -16.87
N ALA A 93 7.85 -5.50 -17.89
CA ALA A 93 9.10 -5.00 -18.44
C ALA A 93 8.94 -3.63 -19.10
N MET A 94 7.86 -3.40 -19.85
CA MET A 94 7.55 -2.11 -20.46
C MET A 94 7.26 -1.06 -19.40
N LYS A 95 6.44 -1.40 -18.39
CA LYS A 95 6.14 -0.51 -17.27
C LYS A 95 7.42 -0.07 -16.54
N ASN A 96 8.29 -1.01 -16.18
CA ASN A 96 9.54 -0.68 -15.50
C ASN A 96 10.45 0.25 -16.32
N LYS A 97 10.45 0.12 -17.65
CA LYS A 97 11.18 1.05 -18.54
C LYS A 97 10.55 2.44 -18.52
N MET A 98 9.23 2.52 -18.66
CA MET A 98 8.50 3.79 -18.64
C MET A 98 8.66 4.51 -17.30
N ASP A 99 8.53 3.79 -16.19
CA ASP A 99 8.72 4.33 -14.84
C ASP A 99 10.14 4.85 -14.65
N LYS A 100 11.15 4.16 -15.19
CA LYS A 100 12.54 4.63 -15.15
C LYS A 100 12.73 5.90 -15.99
N GLU A 101 12.25 5.92 -17.23
CA GLU A 101 12.34 7.09 -18.11
C GLU A 101 11.61 8.31 -17.53
N GLU A 102 10.46 8.10 -16.90
CA GLU A 102 9.70 9.16 -16.22
C GLU A 102 10.44 9.70 -15.00
N ASN A 103 11.05 8.81 -14.20
CA ASN A 103 11.87 9.22 -13.06
C ASN A 103 13.14 9.95 -13.48
N ASP A 104 13.81 9.49 -14.55
CA ASP A 104 15.01 10.13 -15.08
C ASP A 104 14.68 11.53 -15.63
N LYS A 105 13.53 11.71 -16.32
CA LYS A 105 13.03 13.03 -16.75
C LYS A 105 12.71 13.94 -15.58
N LYS A 106 11.97 13.44 -14.58
CA LYS A 106 11.65 14.20 -13.36
C LYS A 106 12.90 14.61 -12.59
N ALA A 107 13.95 13.80 -12.62
CA ALA A 107 15.23 14.12 -12.00
C ALA A 107 16.01 15.19 -12.81
N ALA A 108 15.98 15.11 -14.15
CA ALA A 108 16.56 16.11 -15.03
C ALA A 108 15.86 17.47 -14.88
N ASP A 109 14.52 17.51 -14.91
CA ASP A 109 13.73 18.73 -14.74
C ASP A 109 14.03 19.40 -13.39
N LYS A 110 14.14 18.60 -12.30
CA LYS A 110 14.54 19.12 -10.98
C LYS A 110 15.97 19.66 -10.96
N ALA A 111 16.91 19.00 -11.64
CA ALA A 111 18.29 19.46 -11.70
C ALA A 111 18.44 20.74 -12.54
N GLU A 112 17.61 20.91 -13.58
CA GLU A 112 17.51 22.15 -14.36
C GLU A 112 16.89 23.28 -13.54
N ASP A 113 15.79 23.03 -12.81
CA ASP A 113 15.17 24.00 -11.89
C ASP A 113 16.13 24.44 -10.75
N GLU A 114 16.96 23.52 -10.23
CA GLU A 114 17.99 23.83 -9.22
C GLU A 114 19.18 24.61 -9.80
N ASN A 115 19.48 24.47 -11.09
CA ASN A 115 20.58 25.16 -11.77
C ASN A 115 20.18 26.56 -12.31
N ASP A 116 18.94 26.74 -12.76
CA ASP A 116 18.38 28.05 -13.18
C ASP A 116 18.04 28.95 -11.96
N GLY A 117 18.11 28.40 -10.75
CA GLY A 117 18.05 29.13 -9.48
C GLY A 117 19.38 29.79 -9.07
N MET A 118 20.49 29.53 -9.77
CA MET A 118 21.74 30.27 -9.59
C MET A 118 21.71 31.49 -10.52
N THR A 119 21.45 32.66 -9.95
CA THR A 119 21.33 33.89 -10.74
C THR A 119 22.71 34.39 -11.18
N LEU A 120 22.78 35.13 -12.29
CA LEU A 120 24.02 35.79 -12.75
C LEU A 120 24.67 36.68 -11.67
N ASP A 121 23.92 37.11 -10.65
CA ASP A 121 24.43 37.85 -9.49
C ASP A 121 25.31 36.97 -8.57
N ASP A 122 25.14 35.64 -8.55
CA ASP A 122 25.95 34.73 -7.71
C ASP A 122 27.32 34.38 -8.33
N ILE A 123 27.54 34.71 -9.62
CA ILE A 123 28.82 34.50 -10.30
C ILE A 123 29.77 35.69 -10.11
N GLU A 124 29.24 36.93 -10.00
CA GLU A 124 30.07 38.15 -9.79
C GLU A 124 30.74 38.23 -8.40
N ASP A 125 30.29 37.42 -7.43
CA ASP A 125 30.92 37.33 -6.10
C ASP A 125 32.08 36.31 -6.04
N ALA A 126 32.34 35.54 -7.10
CA ALA A 126 33.39 34.50 -7.12
C ALA A 126 34.70 34.93 -7.81
N ASP A 127 34.70 36.01 -8.58
CA ASP A 127 35.84 36.55 -9.32
C ASP A 127 36.39 37.86 -8.72
N GLY A 128 35.93 38.24 -7.52
CA GLY A 128 36.33 39.44 -6.78
C GLY A 128 37.38 39.31 -5.67
N GLU A 129 37.99 38.14 -5.44
CA GLU A 129 39.16 38.00 -4.55
C GLU A 129 40.42 37.59 -5.32
N GLU A 130 41.01 38.56 -6.03
CA GLU A 130 42.45 38.59 -6.28
C GLU A 130 43.01 39.91 -5.76
N LEU A 131 43.61 39.89 -4.57
CA LEU A 131 44.81 40.65 -4.18
C LEU A 131 45.60 39.92 -3.09
#